data_AF-A0A2A2AYI3-F1
#
_entry.id   AF-A0A2A2AYI3-F1
#
_cell.length_a   1.000
_cell.length_b   1.000
_cell.length_c   1.000
_cell.angle_alpha   90.00
_cell.angle_beta   90.00
_cell.angle_gamma   90.00
#
_symmetry.space_group_name_H-M   'P 1'
#
loop_
_entity.id
_entity.type
_entity.pdbx_description
1 polymer ?
#
loop_
_entity_poly.entity_id
_entity_poly.type
_entity_poly.pdbx_seq_one_letter_code
_entity_poly.pdbx_strand_id
1 'polypeptide(L)'
;MHIALHKRARTTPAVRAEIAASSEPARVLAQRYGITEQTVYKWKNRQSVYDRPHTAHRLQTQLSPEQEIVVVQLRKTLLLPLDDLLAVTHEFINDKASRSGLDRCLRRHGVGNLHALKPKQPAPTHQPFKHYVPGYVHV
;
A
#
# COMPACT_ATOMS: atom_id res chain seq x y z
N MET A 1 3.29 -16.92 -10.02
CA MET A 1 2.82 -15.74 -10.77
C MET A 1 1.33 -15.54 -10.49
N HIS A 2 0.94 -14.46 -9.81
CA HIS A 2 -0.44 -14.29 -9.34
C HIS A 2 -1.24 -13.47 -10.37
N ILE A 3 -2.08 -14.15 -11.15
CA ILE A 3 -2.94 -13.49 -12.15
C ILE A 3 -4.26 -13.15 -11.46
N ALA A 4 -4.42 -11.90 -11.02
CA ALA A 4 -5.68 -11.40 -10.47
C ALA A 4 -6.57 -10.88 -11.60
N LEU A 5 -7.34 -11.77 -12.23
CA LEU A 5 -8.32 -11.40 -13.25
C LEU A 5 -9.74 -11.55 -12.72
N HIS A 6 -10.59 -10.61 -13.11
CA HIS A 6 -12.02 -10.75 -12.91
C HIS A 6 -12.55 -11.97 -13.71
N LYS A 7 -13.50 -12.73 -13.15
CA LYS A 7 -14.06 -13.96 -13.76
C LYS A 7 -14.60 -13.76 -15.19
N ARG A 8 -15.01 -12.54 -15.53
CA ARG A 8 -15.55 -12.16 -16.85
C ARG A 8 -14.56 -11.40 -17.73
N ALA A 9 -13.27 -11.37 -17.39
CA ALA A 9 -12.26 -10.68 -18.19
C ALA A 9 -12.08 -11.38 -19.54
N ARG A 10 -12.37 -10.67 -20.64
CA ARG A 10 -12.18 -11.20 -22.01
C ARG A 10 -10.73 -11.16 -22.47
N THR A 11 -9.94 -10.20 -22.00
CA THR A 11 -8.51 -10.06 -22.35
C THR A 11 -7.62 -10.66 -21.26
N THR A 12 -7.44 -11.98 -21.28
CA THR A 12 -6.47 -12.67 -20.42
C THR A 12 -5.04 -12.47 -20.94
N PRO A 13 -3.99 -12.66 -20.12
CA PRO A 13 -2.60 -12.61 -20.57
C PRO A 13 -2.33 -13.48 -21.82
N ALA A 14 -2.95 -14.66 -21.91
CA ALA A 14 -2.84 -15.52 -23.08
C ALA A 14 -3.44 -14.85 -24.33
N VAL A 15 -4.68 -14.35 -24.25
CA VAL A 15 -5.34 -13.62 -25.35
C VAL A 15 -4.56 -12.37 -25.75
N ARG A 16 -3.99 -11.65 -24.78
CA ARG A 16 -3.17 -10.46 -25.04
C ARG A 16 -1.87 -10.81 -25.78
N ALA A 17 -1.23 -11.93 -25.42
CA ALA A 17 -0.05 -12.45 -26.10
C ALA A 17 -0.37 -12.86 -27.54
N GLU A 18 -1.47 -13.57 -27.76
CA GLU A 18 -1.97 -13.95 -29.09
C GLU A 18 -2.23 -12.72 -29.96
N ILE A 19 -2.93 -11.71 -29.41
CA ILE A 19 -3.18 -10.45 -30.12
C ILE A 19 -1.86 -9.75 -30.51
N ALA A 20 -0.90 -9.70 -29.59
CA ALA A 20 0.38 -9.03 -29.81
C ALA A 20 1.24 -9.73 -30.89
N ALA A 21 1.19 -11.07 -30.96
CA ALA A 21 1.92 -11.85 -31.96
C ALA A 21 1.22 -11.93 -33.33
N SER A 22 -0.08 -11.62 -33.41
CA SER A 22 -0.87 -11.80 -34.61
C SER A 22 -0.66 -10.68 -35.65
N SER A 23 -0.49 -11.08 -36.92
CA SER A 23 -0.48 -10.19 -38.08
C SER A 23 -1.90 -9.89 -38.63
N GLU A 24 -2.95 -10.48 -38.07
CA GLU A 24 -4.32 -10.32 -38.57
C GLU A 24 -4.85 -8.88 -38.40
N PRO A 25 -5.80 -8.43 -39.24
CA PRO A 25 -6.45 -7.13 -39.09
C PRO A 25 -7.19 -7.00 -37.75
N ALA A 26 -7.22 -5.79 -37.18
CA ALA A 26 -7.82 -5.55 -35.87
C ALA A 26 -9.30 -5.93 -35.81
N ARG A 27 -10.05 -5.68 -36.90
CA ARG A 27 -11.45 -6.10 -37.06
C ARG A 27 -11.68 -7.59 -36.81
N VAL A 28 -10.80 -8.43 -37.35
CA VAL A 28 -10.92 -9.91 -37.25
C VAL A 28 -10.69 -10.36 -35.81
N LEU A 29 -9.64 -9.84 -35.17
CA LEU A 29 -9.32 -10.14 -33.78
C LEU A 29 -10.38 -9.60 -32.81
N ALA A 30 -10.92 -8.41 -33.08
CA ALA A 30 -12.00 -7.81 -32.30
C ALA A 30 -13.26 -8.69 -32.30
N GLN A 31 -13.66 -9.18 -33.48
CA GLN A 31 -14.78 -10.09 -33.62
C GLN A 31 -14.52 -11.44 -32.93
N ARG A 32 -13.31 -12.02 -33.13
CA ARG A 32 -12.91 -13.32 -32.54
C ARG A 32 -12.99 -13.31 -31.01
N TYR A 33 -12.41 -12.29 -30.37
CA TYR A 33 -12.33 -12.22 -28.91
C TYR A 33 -13.48 -11.43 -28.27
N GLY A 34 -14.42 -10.92 -29.07
CA GLY A 34 -15.54 -10.09 -28.59
C GLY A 34 -15.07 -8.84 -27.86
N ILE A 35 -14.10 -8.12 -28.41
CA ILE A 35 -13.53 -6.88 -27.86
C ILE A 35 -13.57 -5.76 -28.90
N THR A 36 -13.27 -4.54 -28.50
CA THR A 36 -13.18 -3.41 -29.45
C THR A 36 -11.86 -3.45 -30.22
N GLU A 37 -11.84 -2.94 -31.46
CA GLU A 37 -10.61 -2.79 -32.24
C GLU A 37 -9.56 -1.94 -31.51
N GLN A 38 -9.99 -0.91 -30.76
CA GLN A 38 -9.10 -0.11 -29.91
C GLN A 38 -8.36 -0.96 -28.87
N THR A 39 -9.03 -1.97 -28.31
CA THR A 39 -8.42 -2.91 -27.38
C THR A 39 -7.38 -3.78 -28.08
N VAL A 40 -7.64 -4.18 -29.33
CA VAL A 40 -6.67 -4.92 -30.15
C VAL A 40 -5.45 -4.06 -30.46
N TYR A 41 -5.62 -2.84 -30.96
CA TYR A 41 -4.51 -1.92 -31.25
C TYR A 41 -3.69 -1.63 -29.99
N LYS A 42 -4.35 -1.45 -28.83
CA LYS A 42 -3.68 -1.29 -27.55
C LYS A 42 -2.76 -2.48 -27.26
N TRP A 43 -3.23 -3.71 -27.38
CA TRP A 43 -2.44 -4.90 -27.04
C TRP A 43 -1.37 -5.23 -28.09
N LYS A 44 -1.60 -4.94 -29.38
CA LYS A 44 -0.55 -5.04 -30.41
C LYS A 44 0.66 -4.14 -30.13
N ASN A 45 0.41 -2.94 -29.60
CA ASN A 45 1.46 -1.96 -29.34
C ASN A 45 2.09 -2.05 -27.94
N ARG A 46 1.63 -2.97 -27.08
CA ARG A 46 2.14 -3.10 -25.70
C ARG A 46 3.31 -4.07 -25.66
N GLN A 47 4.38 -3.64 -25.00
CA GLN A 47 5.57 -4.49 -24.75
C GLN A 47 5.36 -5.59 -23.70
N SER A 48 4.27 -5.52 -22.92
CA SER A 48 3.96 -6.50 -21.88
C SER A 48 2.47 -6.82 -21.87
N VAL A 49 2.16 -8.08 -21.63
CA VAL A 49 0.79 -8.63 -21.57
C VAL A 49 0.18 -8.54 -20.17
N TYR A 50 0.99 -8.18 -19.17
CA TYR A 50 0.56 -8.10 -17.78
C TYR A 50 0.05 -6.71 -17.43
N ASP A 51 -0.86 -6.68 -16.46
CA ASP A 51 -1.36 -5.41 -15.93
C ASP A 51 -0.23 -4.68 -15.21
N ARG A 52 -0.09 -3.40 -15.55
CA ARG A 52 0.81 -2.49 -14.83
C ARG A 52 0.17 -2.12 -13.50
N PRO A 53 0.96 -1.72 -12.48
CA PRO A 53 0.41 -1.13 -11.28
C PRO A 53 -0.54 0.02 -11.65
N HIS A 54 -1.70 0.04 -11.02
CA HIS A 54 -2.68 1.13 -11.13
C HIS A 54 -2.33 2.31 -10.21
N THR A 55 -1.24 2.20 -9.46
CA THR A 55 -0.70 3.26 -8.63
C THR A 55 -0.28 4.44 -9.51
N ALA A 56 -0.75 5.64 -9.17
CA ALA A 56 -0.37 6.85 -9.86
C ALA A 56 1.17 7.04 -9.82
N HIS A 57 1.76 7.41 -10.95
CA HIS A 57 3.20 7.66 -11.06
C HIS A 57 3.66 8.84 -10.20
N ARG A 58 2.79 9.83 -10.00
CA ARG A 58 3.03 10.99 -9.15
C ARG A 58 1.84 11.16 -8.21
N LEU A 59 2.11 11.08 -6.91
CA LEU A 59 1.11 11.33 -5.88
C LEU A 59 1.08 12.84 -5.61
N GLN A 60 -0.11 13.42 -5.58
CA GLN A 60 -0.31 14.81 -5.18
C GLN A 60 -0.32 14.85 -3.66
N THR A 61 0.85 15.12 -3.07
CA THR A 61 1.05 15.22 -1.62
C THR A 61 1.41 16.65 -1.24
N GLN A 62 1.02 17.06 -0.03
CA GLN A 62 1.37 18.37 0.49
C GLN A 62 2.83 18.43 0.96
N LEU A 63 3.32 17.30 1.50
CA LEU A 63 4.73 17.15 1.89
C LEU A 63 5.58 16.86 0.65
N SER A 64 6.71 17.56 0.54
CA SER A 64 7.75 17.22 -0.43
C SER A 64 8.42 15.89 -0.04
N PRO A 65 9.11 15.20 -0.96
CA PRO A 65 9.84 13.97 -0.65
C PRO A 65 10.81 14.13 0.54
N GLU A 66 11.49 15.27 0.62
CA GLU A 66 12.44 15.59 1.70
C GLU A 66 11.72 15.78 3.04
N GLN A 67 10.59 16.50 3.03
CA GLN A 67 9.76 16.67 4.22
C GLN A 67 9.19 15.34 4.71
N GLU A 68 8.77 14.45 3.81
CA GLU A 68 8.31 13.11 4.17
C GLU A 68 9.39 12.31 4.90
N ILE A 69 10.65 12.39 4.44
CA ILE A 69 11.78 11.72 5.09
C ILE A 69 11.95 12.22 6.53
N VAL A 70 11.92 13.54 6.73
CA VAL A 70 12.04 14.15 8.07
C VAL A 70 10.92 13.68 8.99
N VAL A 71 9.68 13.76 8.53
CA VAL A 71 8.49 13.33 9.30
C VAL A 71 8.56 11.85 9.66
N VAL A 72 8.95 10.99 8.70
CA VAL A 72 9.10 9.55 8.94
C VAL A 72 10.20 9.28 9.96
N GLN A 73 11.31 10.02 9.91
CA GLN A 73 12.37 9.88 10.89
C GLN A 73 11.91 10.30 12.29
N LEU A 74 11.22 11.44 12.42
CA LEU A 74 10.63 11.89 13.69
C LEU A 74 9.68 10.84 14.28
N ARG A 75 8.83 10.21 13.45
CA ARG A 75 7.94 9.12 13.88
C ARG A 75 8.72 7.92 14.45
N LYS A 76 9.84 7.55 13.82
CA LYS A 76 10.67 6.40 14.23
C LYS A 76 11.47 6.69 15.49
N THR A 77 12.01 7.90 15.64
CA THR A 77 12.88 8.27 16.76
C THR A 77 12.10 8.66 18.01
N LEU A 78 11.06 9.47 17.83
CA LEU A 78 10.30 10.03 18.95
C LEU A 78 9.07 9.19 19.31
N LEU A 79 8.68 8.24 18.45
CA LEU A 79 7.51 7.37 18.65
C LEU A 79 6.22 8.17 18.95
N LEU A 80 6.10 9.37 18.35
CA LEU A 80 4.94 10.24 18.53
C LEU A 80 3.67 9.60 17.93
N PRO A 81 2.52 9.70 18.61
CA PRO A 81 1.19 9.49 18.03
C PRO A 81 0.96 10.34 16.77
N LEU A 82 -0.05 9.97 15.97
CA LEU A 82 -0.32 10.65 14.70
C LEU A 82 -0.64 12.14 14.90
N ASP A 83 -1.42 12.47 15.93
CA ASP A 83 -1.86 13.84 16.20
C ASP A 83 -0.72 14.71 16.74
N ASP A 84 0.11 14.18 17.64
CA ASP A 84 1.30 14.89 18.13
C ASP A 84 2.32 15.12 17.01
N LEU A 85 2.52 14.11 16.15
CA LEU A 85 3.36 14.27 14.97
C LEU A 85 2.80 15.31 14.00
N LEU A 86 1.48 15.40 13.87
CA LEU A 86 0.85 16.43 13.04
C LEU A 86 1.14 17.84 13.59
N ALA A 87 1.02 18.04 14.90
CA ALA A 87 1.35 19.31 15.53
C ALA A 87 2.81 19.72 15.28
N VAL A 88 3.76 18.80 15.46
CA VAL A 88 5.19 19.03 15.15
C VAL A 88 5.40 19.30 13.65
N THR A 89 4.69 18.59 12.78
CA THR A 89 4.80 18.79 11.33
C THR A 89 4.28 20.17 10.91
N HIS A 90 3.18 20.63 11.50
CA HIS A 90 2.63 21.96 11.23
C HIS A 90 3.59 23.06 11.65
N GLU A 91 4.13 22.96 12.86
CA GLU A 91 4.97 24.00 13.44
C GLU A 91 6.32 24.13 12.69
N PHE A 92 6.95 23.01 12.34
CA PHE A 92 8.36 23.02 11.92
C PHE A 92 8.61 22.62 10.46
N ILE A 93 7.60 22.10 9.75
CA ILE A 93 7.82 21.48 8.43
C ILE A 93 6.87 22.04 7.38
N ASN A 94 5.57 21.91 7.59
CA ASN A 94 4.53 22.25 6.61
C ASN A 94 3.18 22.45 7.30
N ASP A 95 2.78 23.71 7.45
CA ASP A 95 1.51 24.16 8.03
C ASP A 95 0.27 23.64 7.31
N LYS A 96 0.38 23.34 6.02
CA LYS A 96 -0.73 22.86 5.17
C LYS A 96 -0.90 21.34 5.22
N ALA A 97 0.00 20.60 5.89
CA ALA A 97 -0.11 19.15 5.95
C ALA A 97 -1.47 18.73 6.55
N SER A 98 -2.20 17.83 5.90
CA SER A 98 -3.44 17.31 6.48
C SER A 98 -3.16 16.08 7.32
N ARG A 99 -3.94 15.86 8.37
CA ARG A 99 -3.90 14.62 9.18
C ARG A 99 -3.97 13.36 8.32
N SER A 100 -4.89 13.33 7.35
CA SER A 100 -5.05 12.17 6.45
C SER A 100 -3.89 12.03 5.46
N GLY A 101 -3.33 13.15 4.98
CA GLY A 101 -2.13 13.15 4.15
C GLY A 101 -0.91 12.60 4.88
N LEU A 102 -0.73 13.03 6.14
CA LEU A 102 0.30 12.52 7.03
C LEU A 102 0.15 11.02 7.26
N ASP A 103 -1.04 10.54 7.63
CA ASP A 103 -1.31 9.11 7.81
C ASP A 103 -1.04 8.27 6.54
N ARG A 104 -1.45 8.76 5.36
CA ARG A 104 -1.11 8.10 4.08
C ARG A 104 0.40 8.06 3.82
N CYS A 105 1.12 9.14 4.13
CA CYS A 105 2.58 9.18 4.06
C CYS A 105 3.18 8.11 4.97
N LEU A 106 2.81 8.07 6.25
CA LEU A 106 3.33 7.07 7.20
C LEU A 106 3.06 5.63 6.74
N ARG A 107 1.87 5.32 6.22
CA ARG A 107 1.55 3.98 5.68
C ARG A 107 2.40 3.62 4.47
N ARG A 108 2.60 4.55 3.54
CA ARG A 108 3.44 4.33 2.35
C ARG A 108 4.90 4.05 2.72
N HIS A 109 5.37 4.62 3.82
CA HIS A 109 6.72 4.38 4.38
C HIS A 109 6.77 3.25 5.42
N GLY A 110 5.68 2.49 5.61
CA GLY A 110 5.65 1.32 6.50
C GLY A 110 5.64 1.63 8.01
N VAL A 111 5.45 2.89 8.40
CA VAL A 111 5.48 3.38 9.80
C VAL A 111 4.11 3.81 10.33
N GLY A 112 3.03 3.45 9.63
CA GLY A 112 1.66 3.80 10.02
C GLY A 112 1.25 3.22 11.39
N ASN A 113 1.70 2.01 11.73
CA ASN A 113 1.40 1.39 13.01
C ASN A 113 2.48 1.73 14.06
N LEU A 114 2.14 2.59 15.03
CA LEU A 114 3.07 3.00 16.09
C LEU A 114 3.50 1.82 16.98
N HIS A 115 2.59 0.91 17.30
CA HIS A 115 2.89 -0.22 18.18
C HIS A 115 3.93 -1.17 17.58
N ALA A 116 3.97 -1.30 16.25
CA ALA A 116 4.98 -2.08 15.56
C ALA A 116 6.38 -1.46 15.63
N LEU A 117 6.48 -0.15 15.92
CA LEU A 117 7.75 0.57 16.05
C LEU A 117 8.27 0.59 17.49
N LYS A 118 7.39 0.44 18.48
CA LYS A 118 7.79 0.39 19.88
C LYS A 118 8.64 -0.86 20.12
N PRO A 119 9.71 -0.77 20.94
CA PRO A 119 10.49 -1.94 21.31
C PRO A 119 9.56 -2.98 21.96
N LYS A 120 9.68 -4.24 21.52
CA LYS A 120 8.95 -5.34 22.15
C LYS A 120 9.43 -5.46 23.59
N GLN A 121 8.55 -5.15 24.53
CA GLN A 121 8.81 -5.51 25.92
C GLN A 121 8.87 -7.04 26.00
N PRO A 122 9.85 -7.61 26.72
CA PRO A 122 9.86 -9.04 26.98
C PRO A 122 8.54 -9.42 27.65
N ALA A 123 7.95 -10.56 27.25
CA ALA A 123 6.75 -11.05 27.89
C ALA A 123 7.01 -11.14 29.41
N PRO A 124 6.10 -10.62 30.25
CA PRO A 124 6.27 -10.70 31.69
C PRO A 124 6.44 -12.18 32.05
N THR A 125 7.47 -12.49 32.83
CA THR A 125 7.63 -13.82 33.39
C THR A 125 6.43 -14.08 34.29
N HIS A 126 5.58 -15.04 33.90
CA HIS A 126 4.47 -15.47 34.73
C HIS A 126 5.04 -16.11 35.99
N GLN A 127 5.05 -15.34 37.07
CA GLN A 127 5.29 -15.86 38.41
C GLN A 127 4.02 -16.63 38.84
N PRO A 128 4.15 -17.83 39.40
CA PRO A 128 3.01 -18.48 40.02
C PRO A 128 2.47 -17.60 41.14
N PHE A 129 1.15 -17.59 41.33
CA PHE A 129 0.56 -16.97 42.51
C PHE A 129 1.24 -17.53 43.77
N LYS A 130 1.50 -16.66 44.74
CA LYS A 130 2.11 -17.09 45.99
C LYS A 130 1.17 -18.08 46.68
N HIS A 131 1.71 -19.19 47.18
CA HIS A 131 0.93 -20.19 47.90
C HIS A 131 0.52 -19.60 49.26
N TYR A 132 -0.78 -19.43 49.49
CA TYR A 132 -1.32 -18.99 50.77
C TYR A 132 -2.11 -20.10 51.43
N VAL A 133 -2.16 -20.04 52.76
CA VAL A 133 -3.02 -20.86 53.60
C VAL A 133 -4.49 -20.52 53.29
N PRO A 134 -5.42 -21.50 53.31
CA PRO A 134 -6.84 -21.24 53.07
C PRO A 134 -7.37 -20.10 53.97
N GLY A 135 -8.04 -19.11 53.37
CA GLY A 135 -8.59 -17.93 54.07
C GLY A 135 -8.07 -16.58 53.57
N TYR A 136 -7.03 -16.55 52.72
CA TYR A 136 -6.57 -15.33 52.04
C TYR A 136 -7.16 -15.21 50.63
N VAL A 137 -7.74 -14.05 50.31
CA VAL A 137 -8.21 -13.69 48.96
C VAL A 137 -7.28 -12.62 48.38
N HIS A 138 -6.84 -12.79 47.14
CA HIS A 138 -6.19 -11.73 46.36
C HIS A 138 -7.27 -10.96 45.57
N VAL A 139 -7.23 -9.63 45.63
CA VAL A 139 -8.03 -8.71 44.78
C VAL A 139 -7.10 -8.06 43.78
#